data_AF-A0A8S9MKV0-F1
#
_entry.id   AF-A0A8S9MKV0-F1
#
_cell.length_a   1.000
_cell.length_b   1.000
_cell.length_c   1.000
_cell.angle_alpha   90.00
_cell.angle_beta   90.00
_cell.angle_gamma   90.00
#
_symmetry.space_group_name_H-M   'P 1'
#
loop_
_entity.id
_entity.type
_entity.pdbx_description
1 polymer ?
#
loop_
_entity_poly.entity_id
_entity_poly.type
_entity_poly.pdbx_seq_one_letter_code
_entity_poly.pdbx_strand_id
1 'polypeptide(L)' 'MESYLNQNFDVKAKHSSEEVLEKWRNLCGVVKNPKRRFRFTANISKRYEAAAMRKTNQDVI' A
#
# COMPACT_ATOMS: atom_id res chain seq x y z
N MET A 1 34.71 -21.56 -23.55
CA MET A 1 34.74 -21.06 -22.15
C MET A 1 33.34 -20.79 -21.61
N GLU A 2 32.41 -20.28 -22.42
CA GLU A 2 31.01 -20.04 -21.98
C GLU A 2 30.23 -21.32 -21.60
N SER A 3 30.50 -22.45 -22.25
CA SER A 3 29.85 -23.73 -21.93
C SER A 3 30.16 -24.25 -20.52
N TYR A 4 31.39 -24.04 -20.04
CA TYR A 4 31.81 -24.45 -18.69
C TYR A 4 31.14 -23.60 -17.61
N LEU A 5 30.96 -22.30 -17.89
CA LEU A 5 30.31 -21.38 -16.96
C LEU A 5 28.81 -21.68 -16.83
N ASN A 6 28.12 -21.93 -17.94
CA ASN A 6 26.69 -22.24 -17.93
C ASN A 6 26.36 -23.61 -17.31
N GLN A 7 27.26 -24.60 -17.38
CA GLN A 7 27.02 -25.92 -16.81
C GLN A 7 27.34 -26.01 -15.30
N ASN A 8 28.29 -25.21 -14.80
CA ASN A 8 28.77 -25.35 -13.42
C ASN A 8 28.23 -24.27 -12.46
N PHE A 9 27.68 -23.16 -12.98
CA PHE A 9 27.26 -22.02 -12.17
C PHE A 9 25.81 -21.63 -12.47
N ASP A 10 24.86 -22.49 -12.09
CA ASP A 10 23.45 -22.07 -11.94
C ASP A 10 23.31 -21.23 -10.64
N VAL A 11 23.82 -20.00 -10.68
CA VAL A 11 23.79 -19.08 -9.55
C VAL A 11 22.47 -18.33 -9.58
N LYS A 12 21.57 -18.69 -8.66
CA LYS A 12 20.31 -17.95 -8.48
C LYS A 12 20.60 -16.47 -8.26
N ALA A 13 19.84 -15.61 -8.94
CA ALA A 13 19.96 -14.17 -8.79
C ALA A 13 19.82 -13.78 -7.30
N LYS A 14 20.78 -12.97 -6.81
CA LYS A 14 20.79 -12.44 -5.43
C LYS A 14 19.52 -11.65 -5.09
N HIS A 15 18.88 -11.10 -6.11
CA HIS A 15 17.65 -10.34 -6.01
C HIS A 15 16.52 -11.13 -6.66
N SER A 16 15.36 -11.14 -6.00
CA SER A 16 14.13 -11.70 -6.53
C SER A 16 13.81 -11.10 -7.89
N SER A 17 13.18 -11.91 -8.77
CA SER A 17 12.66 -11.39 -10.03
C SER A 17 11.72 -10.21 -9.78
N GLU A 18 11.63 -9.32 -10.77
CA GLU A 18 10.83 -8.10 -10.67
C GLU A 18 9.37 -8.39 -10.28
N GLU A 19 8.80 -9.47 -10.80
CA GLU A 19 7.46 -9.96 -10.42
C GLU A 19 7.33 -10.30 -8.93
N VAL A 20 8.35 -10.93 -8.34
CA VAL A 20 8.34 -11.29 -6.92
C VAL A 20 8.43 -10.04 -6.05
N LEU A 21 9.23 -9.06 -6.47
CA LEU A 21 9.31 -7.75 -5.81
C LEU A 21 8.00 -6.97 -5.93
N GLU A 22 7.34 -7.01 -7.08
CA GLU A 22 6.03 -6.39 -7.31
C GLU A 22 4.95 -7.00 -6.41
N LYS A 23 4.86 -8.34 -6.35
CA LYS A 23 3.96 -9.05 -5.44
C LYS A 23 4.18 -8.64 -3.99
N TRP A 24 5.45 -8.53 -3.56
CA TRP A 24 5.80 -8.09 -2.21
C TRP A 24 5.37 -6.65 -1.91
N ARG A 25 5.57 -5.72 -2.86
CA ARG A 25 5.14 -4.32 -2.74
C ARG A 25 3.61 -4.21 -2.63
N ASN A 26 2.88 -4.95 -3.46
CA ASN A 26 1.42 -5.00 -3.44
C ASN A 26 0.89 -5.55 -2.10
N LEU A 27 1.49 -6.63 -1.58
CA LEU A 27 1.10 -7.23 -0.32
C LEU A 27 1.34 -6.29 0.88
N CYS A 28 2.50 -5.63 0.93
CA CYS A 28 2.85 -4.68 2.00
C CYS A 28 1.88 -3.50 2.09
N GLY A 29 1.37 -3.00 0.96
CA GLY A 29 0.39 -1.90 0.95
C GLY A 29 -0.92 -2.25 1.67
N VAL A 30 -1.35 -3.52 1.59
CA VAL A 30 -2.56 -4.02 2.25
C VAL A 30 -2.28 -4.35 3.72
N VAL A 31 -1.22 -5.12 3.98
CA VAL A 31 -0.99 -5.74 5.30
C VAL A 31 -0.19 -4.85 6.26
N LYS A 32 0.83 -4.15 5.74
CA LYS A 32 1.74 -3.31 6.57
C LYS A 32 1.31 -1.85 6.62
N ASN A 33 0.50 -1.37 5.66
CA ASN A 33 -0.04 -0.02 5.66
C ASN A 33 -1.58 0.11 5.78
N PRO A 34 -2.29 -0.72 6.58
CA PRO A 34 -3.75 -0.69 6.67
C PRO A 34 -4.24 0.63 7.28
N LYS A 35 -3.50 1.20 8.25
CA LYS A 35 -3.81 2.49 8.87
C LYS A 35 -3.80 3.67 7.88
N ARG A 36 -3.10 3.60 6.74
CA ARG A 36 -3.14 4.67 5.72
C ARG A 36 -4.28 4.47 4.72
N ARG A 37 -4.65 3.22 4.42
CA ARG A 37 -5.81 2.91 3.57
C ARG A 37 -7.15 3.12 4.29
N PHE A 38 -7.24 2.74 5.56
CA PHE A 38 -8.46 2.86 6.37
C PHE A 38 -8.43 4.05 7.34
N ARG A 39 -7.44 4.96 7.23
CA ARG A 39 -7.34 6.18 8.06
C ARG A 39 -8.65 6.97 8.06
N PHE A 40 -9.36 6.92 6.94
CA PHE A 40 -10.54 7.73 6.67
C PHE A 40 -11.87 6.97 6.79
N THR A 41 -11.85 5.64 6.93
CA THR A 41 -13.09 4.87 7.17
C THR A 41 -13.52 4.94 8.64
N ALA A 42 -12.56 4.99 9.58
CA ALA A 42 -12.84 5.05 11.01
C ALA A 42 -13.40 6.40 11.51
N ASN A 43 -13.37 7.46 10.70
CA ASN A 43 -13.82 8.81 11.08
C ASN A 43 -14.98 9.33 10.22
N ILE A 44 -15.72 8.45 9.55
CA ILE A 44 -16.83 8.86 8.68
C ILE A 44 -17.95 9.54 9.49
N SER A 45 -18.37 8.98 10.63
CA SER A 45 -19.41 9.57 11.49
C SER A 45 -19.06 11.00 11.94
N LYS A 46 -17.86 11.18 12.51
CA LYS A 46 -17.36 12.49 12.96
C LYS A 46 -17.29 13.54 11.86
N ARG A 47 -17.08 13.13 10.60
CA ARG A 47 -17.10 14.04 9.45
C ARG A 47 -18.50 14.54 9.14
N TYR A 48 -19.50 13.66 9.20
CA TYR A 48 -20.90 14.04 9.01
C TYR A 48 -21.37 14.98 10.12
N GLU A 49 -21.02 14.69 11.37
CA GLU A 49 -21.30 15.56 12.52
C GLU A 49 -20.69 16.96 12.34
N ALA A 50 -19.40 17.04 11.98
CA ALA A 50 -18.73 18.32 11.75
C ALA A 50 -19.31 19.09 10.54
N ALA A 51 -19.74 18.39 9.49
CA ALA A 51 -20.41 19.00 8.35
C ALA A 51 -21.79 19.56 8.72
N ALA A 52 -22.56 18.82 9.52
CA ALA A 52 -23.85 19.28 10.04
C ALA A 52 -23.69 20.54 10.91
N MET A 53 -22.70 20.56 11.82
CA MET A 53 -22.41 21.73 12.66
C MET A 53 -22.00 22.97 11.84
N ARG A 54 -21.25 22.79 10.75
CA ARG A 54 -20.91 23.92 9.87
C ARG A 54 -22.13 24.48 9.16
N LYS A 55 -23.03 23.61 8.70
CA LYS A 55 -24.27 24.02 8.05
C LYS A 55 -25.17 24.82 9.01
N THR A 56 -25.36 24.33 10.23
CA THR A 56 -26.14 25.06 11.24
C THR A 56 -25.53 26.43 11.56
N ASN A 57 -24.21 26.56 11.58
CA ASN A 57 -23.56 27.84 11.84
C ASN A 57 -23.66 28.82 10.65
N GLN A 58 -23.75 28.31 9.42
CA GLN A 58 -23.97 29.13 8.23
C GLN A 58 -25.42 29.59 8.09
N ASP A 59 -26.37 28.76 8.48
CA ASP A 59 -27.81 29.07 8.40
C ASP A 59 -28.27 30.07 9.48
N VAL A 60 -27.43 30.33 10.51
CA VAL A 60 -27.72 31.22 11.65
C VAL A 60 -27.09 32.63 11.47
N ILE A 61 -26.28 32.84 10.43
CA ILE A 61 -25.77 34.16 10.00
C ILE A 61 -26.63 34.67 8.85
#